data_AF-A0A7C6MKI4-F1
#
_entry.id   AF-A0A7C6MKI4-F1
#
_cell.length_a   1.000
_cell.length_b   1.000
_cell.length_c   1.000
_cell.angle_alpha   90.00
_cell.angle_beta   90.00
_cell.angle_gamma   90.00
#
_symmetry.space_group_name_H-M   'P 1'
#
loop_
_entity.id
_entity.type
_entity.pdbx_description
1 polymer ?
#
loop_
_entity_poly.entity_id
_entity_poly.type
_entity_poly.pdbx_seq_one_letter_code
_entity_poly.pdbx_strand_id
1 'polypeptide(L)'
;MDDVQGRSAMTVARMRDWLRDWVIGATGLSAGEVTPDRPMEEFGLSSRDIVVLSGELENLLDVRLDATVAYEYPTIAKLAVRLIEGDTGNPDDSAYDAFQTRAEAAASRRLRDDVLTDMDIAVVGMAGRYPGAGDVKEMWDLLVSGRAGTGDLPEGRWSEYAGDPEIAAEIAECDTRGGYLDDIVGFDNEFFGLSPLEVENMDPQQRILLELTWEALENAHIPASEL
;
A
#
# COMPACT_ATOMS: atom_id res chain seq x y z
N MET A 1 32.86 17.48 -38.45
CA MET A 1 31.54 17.39 -39.10
C MET A 1 31.21 15.91 -39.13
N ASP A 2 30.92 15.34 -37.97
CA ASP A 2 30.55 13.92 -37.78
C ASP A 2 29.68 13.88 -36.53
N ASP A 3 28.37 14.06 -36.72
CA ASP A 3 27.40 13.98 -35.62
C ASP A 3 26.00 13.63 -36.15
N VAL A 4 25.88 12.52 -36.88
CA VAL A 4 24.59 12.02 -37.42
C VAL A 4 24.47 10.50 -37.31
N GLN A 5 24.85 9.91 -36.16
CA GLN A 5 24.71 8.46 -35.97
C GLN A 5 24.40 8.07 -34.52
N GLY A 6 23.21 8.45 -34.02
CA GLY A 6 22.81 8.14 -32.64
C GLY A 6 21.32 8.09 -32.31
N ARG A 7 20.40 8.32 -33.26
CA ARG A 7 18.95 8.16 -33.02
C ARG A 7 18.45 6.83 -33.58
N SER A 8 18.80 5.73 -32.93
CA SER A 8 18.18 4.43 -33.17
C SER A 8 16.90 4.37 -32.34
N ALA A 9 15.73 4.20 -32.97
CA ALA A 9 14.46 4.02 -32.27
C ALA A 9 14.61 2.90 -31.22
N MET A 10 14.39 3.21 -29.94
CA MET A 10 14.40 2.21 -28.88
C MET A 10 13.22 1.26 -29.10
N THR A 11 13.51 -0.04 -29.19
CA THR A 11 12.53 -1.10 -29.32
C THR A 11 12.41 -1.86 -28.00
N VAL A 12 11.29 -2.57 -27.78
CA VAL A 12 11.09 -3.39 -26.57
C VAL A 12 12.25 -4.37 -26.36
N ALA A 13 12.75 -5.01 -27.43
CA ALA A 13 13.87 -5.94 -27.33
C ALA A 13 15.16 -5.24 -26.83
N ARG A 14 15.48 -4.07 -27.37
CA ARG A 14 16.64 -3.28 -26.93
C ARG A 14 16.50 -2.77 -25.50
N MET A 15 15.29 -2.38 -25.10
CA MET A 15 15.00 -1.97 -23.73
C MET A 15 15.16 -3.14 -22.74
N ARG A 16 14.76 -4.35 -23.12
CA ARG A 16 14.99 -5.57 -22.31
C ARG A 16 16.46 -5.89 -22.15
N ASP A 17 17.25 -5.72 -23.21
CA ASP A 17 18.71 -5.92 -23.14
C ASP A 17 19.34 -4.88 -22.22
N TRP A 18 18.98 -3.60 -22.39
CA TRP A 18 19.49 -2.51 -21.56
C TRP A 18 19.17 -2.69 -20.07
N LEU A 19 17.91 -2.99 -19.73
CA LEU A 19 17.49 -3.25 -18.35
C LEU A 19 18.21 -4.45 -17.74
N ARG A 20 18.46 -5.50 -18.52
CA ARG A 20 19.19 -6.68 -18.05
C ARG A 20 20.65 -6.36 -17.75
N ASP A 21 21.30 -5.63 -18.65
CA ASP A 21 22.68 -5.18 -18.47
C ASP A 21 22.81 -4.25 -17.26
N TRP A 22 21.80 -3.41 -17.04
CA TRP A 22 21.71 -2.55 -15.86
C TRP A 22 21.62 -3.38 -14.57
N VAL A 23 20.72 -4.36 -14.50
CA VAL A 23 20.56 -5.24 -13.33
C VAL A 23 21.84 -6.03 -13.06
N ILE A 24 22.50 -6.54 -14.11
CA ILE A 24 23.81 -7.21 -14.01
C ILE A 24 24.85 -6.27 -13.41
N GLY A 25 24.92 -5.02 -13.88
CA GLY A 25 25.86 -4.02 -13.38
C GLY A 25 25.63 -3.64 -11.91
N ALA A 26 24.37 -3.55 -11.49
CA ALA A 26 23.99 -3.19 -10.12
C ALA A 26 24.20 -4.34 -9.12
N THR A 27 23.90 -5.58 -9.52
CA THR A 27 23.89 -6.75 -8.62
C THR A 27 25.17 -7.60 -8.69
N GLY A 28 25.94 -7.49 -9.78
CA GLY A 28 27.12 -8.33 -10.03
C GLY A 28 26.80 -9.77 -10.46
N LEU A 29 25.53 -10.10 -10.73
CA LEU A 29 25.10 -11.41 -11.20
C LEU A 29 25.52 -11.67 -12.65
N SER A 30 25.60 -12.94 -13.05
CA SER A 30 25.89 -13.31 -14.44
C SER A 30 24.65 -13.21 -15.34
N ALA A 31 24.85 -13.06 -16.65
CA ALA A 31 23.75 -12.91 -17.62
C ALA A 31 22.78 -14.11 -17.68
N GLY A 32 23.20 -15.29 -17.21
CA GLY A 32 22.33 -16.47 -17.12
C GLY A 32 21.44 -16.48 -15.88
N GLU A 33 21.76 -15.68 -14.86
CA GLU A 33 21.02 -15.60 -13.60
C GLU A 33 19.91 -14.55 -13.65
N VAL A 34 20.07 -13.52 -14.47
CA VAL A 34 19.08 -12.45 -14.66
C VAL A 34 18.07 -12.83 -15.73
N THR A 35 16.92 -13.32 -15.31
CA THR A 35 15.81 -13.70 -16.20
C THR A 35 14.80 -12.56 -16.39
N PRO A 36 14.22 -12.40 -17.60
CA PRO A 36 13.40 -11.24 -17.91
C PRO A 36 12.00 -11.26 -17.27
N ASP A 37 11.51 -12.43 -16.86
CA ASP A 37 10.16 -12.65 -16.33
C ASP A 37 10.10 -12.71 -14.80
N ARG A 38 11.26 -12.65 -14.13
CA ARG A 38 11.35 -12.66 -12.68
C ARG A 38 11.40 -11.23 -12.13
N PRO A 39 10.80 -10.95 -10.95
CA PRO A 39 10.88 -9.63 -10.32
C PRO A 39 12.33 -9.20 -10.10
N MET A 40 12.64 -7.95 -10.41
CA MET A 40 14.01 -7.45 -10.34
C MET A 40 14.54 -7.34 -8.90
N GLU A 41 13.66 -7.13 -7.93
CA GLU A 41 13.99 -7.14 -6.49
C GLU A 41 14.57 -8.48 -6.03
N GLU A 42 14.11 -9.59 -6.61
CA GLU A 42 14.60 -10.93 -6.28
C GLU A 42 16.05 -11.18 -6.74
N PHE A 43 16.60 -10.31 -7.59
CA PHE A 43 18.02 -10.31 -7.96
C PHE A 43 18.89 -9.53 -6.98
N GLY A 44 18.31 -8.96 -5.92
CA GLY A 44 19.04 -8.22 -4.88
C GLY A 44 19.12 -6.71 -5.10
N LEU A 45 18.22 -6.14 -5.91
CA LEU A 45 18.10 -4.69 -6.03
C LEU A 45 17.56 -4.08 -4.72
N SER A 46 18.19 -3.00 -4.27
CA SER A 46 17.72 -2.19 -3.16
C SER A 46 16.79 -1.07 -3.62
N SER A 47 16.06 -0.44 -2.70
CA SER A 47 15.22 0.73 -3.01
C SER A 47 16.02 1.90 -3.58
N ARG A 48 17.31 2.03 -3.23
CA ARG A 48 18.22 3.04 -3.81
C ARG A 48 18.47 2.76 -5.30
N ASP A 49 18.62 1.49 -5.66
CA ASP A 49 18.90 1.07 -7.03
C ASP A 49 17.69 1.36 -7.94
N ILE A 50 16.47 1.17 -7.44
CA ILE A 50 15.24 1.50 -8.17
C ILE A 50 15.12 3.01 -8.47
N VAL A 51 15.52 3.88 -7.54
CA VAL A 51 15.52 5.33 -7.75
C VAL A 51 16.57 5.73 -8.80
N VAL A 52 17.76 5.13 -8.76
CA VAL A 52 18.81 5.37 -9.75
C VAL A 52 18.37 4.89 -11.14
N LEU A 53 17.80 3.69 -11.23
CA LEU A 53 17.25 3.13 -12.46
C LEU A 53 16.22 4.07 -13.10
N SER A 54 15.29 4.58 -12.28
CA SER A 54 14.24 5.48 -12.75
C SER A 54 14.84 6.76 -13.36
N GLY A 55 15.79 7.41 -12.69
CA GLY A 55 16.46 8.59 -13.23
C GLY A 55 17.29 8.32 -14.49
N GLU A 56 17.92 7.15 -14.62
CA GLU A 56 18.64 6.78 -15.84
C GLU A 56 17.69 6.50 -17.01
N LEU A 57 16.54 5.88 -16.74
CA LEU A 57 15.50 5.64 -17.75
C LEU A 57 14.87 6.95 -18.25
N GLU A 58 14.61 7.90 -17.35
CA GLU A 58 14.12 9.24 -17.71
C GLU A 58 15.09 9.93 -18.68
N ASN A 59 16.39 9.91 -18.36
CA ASN A 59 17.43 10.50 -19.21
C ASN A 59 17.60 9.77 -20.55
N LEU A 60 17.50 8.43 -20.54
CA LEU A 60 17.66 7.61 -21.74
C LEU A 60 16.51 7.79 -22.74
N LEU A 61 15.29 7.93 -22.23
CA LEU A 61 14.06 7.98 -23.01
C LEU A 61 13.52 9.40 -23.22
N ASP A 62 14.07 10.40 -22.54
CA ASP A 62 13.60 11.79 -22.54
C ASP A 62 12.12 11.89 -22.12
N VAL A 63 11.74 11.10 -21.11
CA VAL A 63 10.39 11.05 -20.52
C VAL A 63 10.47 11.26 -19.01
N ARG A 64 9.36 11.70 -18.39
CA ARG A 64 9.22 11.68 -16.93
C ARG A 64 8.62 10.35 -16.50
N LEU A 65 9.25 9.69 -15.53
CA LEU A 65 8.78 8.44 -14.96
C LEU A 65 8.53 8.65 -13.47
N ASP A 66 7.36 8.23 -13.01
CA ASP A 66 7.16 8.10 -11.57
C ASP A 66 8.00 6.93 -11.05
N ALA A 67 8.59 7.07 -9.87
CA ALA A 67 9.40 6.03 -9.25
C ALA A 67 8.59 4.75 -8.95
N THR A 68 7.25 4.82 -8.94
CA THR A 68 6.36 3.66 -8.77
C THR A 68 6.34 2.73 -9.98
N VAL A 69 6.74 3.18 -11.18
CA VAL A 69 6.64 2.38 -12.41
C VAL A 69 7.46 1.08 -12.32
N ALA A 70 8.61 1.11 -11.63
CA ALA A 70 9.41 -0.09 -11.41
C ALA A 70 8.71 -1.11 -10.47
N TYR A 71 7.87 -0.64 -9.55
CA TYR A 71 7.07 -1.50 -8.65
C TYR A 71 5.81 -2.02 -9.34
N GLU A 72 5.16 -1.19 -10.17
CA GLU A 72 3.99 -1.57 -10.95
C GLU A 72 4.33 -2.61 -12.03
N TYR A 73 5.53 -2.51 -12.59
CA TYR A 73 6.05 -3.41 -13.62
C TYR A 73 7.36 -4.07 -13.16
N PRO A 74 7.31 -5.01 -12.18
CA PRO A 74 8.49 -5.47 -11.44
C PRO A 74 9.47 -6.33 -12.24
N THR A 75 9.16 -6.69 -13.48
CA THR A 75 9.98 -7.58 -14.33
C THR A 75 10.54 -6.80 -15.52
N ILE A 76 11.76 -7.12 -15.96
CA ILE A 76 12.39 -6.52 -17.15
C ILE A 76 11.47 -6.60 -18.38
N ALA A 77 10.79 -7.73 -18.58
CA ALA A 77 9.91 -7.95 -19.71
C ALA A 77 8.74 -6.97 -19.77
N LYS A 78 8.09 -6.73 -18.61
CA LYS A 78 6.94 -5.82 -18.47
C LYS A 78 7.34 -4.36 -18.49
N LEU A 79 8.41 -4.00 -17.78
CA LEU A 79 8.91 -2.62 -17.75
C LEU A 79 9.33 -2.16 -19.15
N ALA A 80 10.03 -3.02 -19.91
CA ALA A 80 10.43 -2.70 -21.28
C ALA A 80 9.26 -2.48 -22.23
N VAL A 81 8.17 -3.23 -22.07
CA VAL A 81 6.94 -3.03 -22.86
C VAL A 81 6.29 -1.71 -22.46
N ARG A 82 6.12 -1.45 -21.16
CA ARG A 82 5.49 -0.22 -20.65
C ARG A 82 6.21 1.06 -21.09
N LEU A 83 7.55 1.02 -21.11
CA LEU A 83 8.38 2.19 -21.47
C LEU A 83 8.34 2.52 -22.97
N ILE A 84 8.14 1.52 -23.83
CA ILE A 84 8.21 1.69 -25.28
C ILE A 84 6.82 1.81 -25.92
N GLU A 85 5.83 1.07 -25.43
CA GLU A 85 4.49 1.01 -26.02
C GLU A 85 3.52 2.03 -25.39
N GLY A 86 3.88 2.66 -24.26
CA GLY A 86 3.08 3.70 -23.61
C GLY A 86 1.86 3.16 -22.85
N ASP A 87 1.14 4.07 -22.19
CA ASP A 87 0.02 3.74 -21.30
C ASP A 87 -1.17 3.14 -22.07
N THR A 88 -1.65 1.98 -21.62
CA THR A 88 -3.00 1.50 -21.95
C THR A 88 -3.92 1.78 -20.76
N GLY A 89 -4.19 3.07 -20.49
CA GLY A 89 -5.27 3.48 -19.58
C GLY A 89 -4.86 4.47 -18.49
N ASN A 90 -5.76 5.41 -18.22
CA ASN A 90 -5.69 6.49 -17.23
C ASN A 90 -5.49 5.94 -15.77
N PRO A 91 -4.55 6.46 -14.97
CA PRO A 91 -4.19 5.90 -13.66
C PRO A 91 -5.27 5.94 -12.57
N ASP A 92 -6.22 6.88 -12.61
CA ASP A 92 -7.28 6.97 -11.57
C ASP A 92 -8.43 5.95 -11.77
N ASP A 93 -8.73 5.56 -13.01
CA ASP A 93 -9.67 4.47 -13.29
C ASP A 93 -8.98 3.09 -13.19
N SER A 94 -7.67 3.03 -13.45
CA SER A 94 -6.94 1.75 -13.53
C SER A 94 -6.57 1.17 -12.16
N ALA A 95 -6.41 1.97 -11.10
CA ALA A 95 -6.10 1.43 -9.78
C ALA A 95 -7.27 0.63 -9.20
N TYR A 96 -8.50 1.13 -9.36
CA TYR A 96 -9.71 0.45 -8.91
C TYR A 96 -10.00 -0.78 -9.78
N ASP A 97 -9.85 -0.65 -11.10
CA ASP A 97 -10.10 -1.74 -12.05
C ASP A 97 -9.00 -2.82 -12.01
N ALA A 98 -7.74 -2.46 -11.75
CA ALA A 98 -6.64 -3.41 -11.55
C ALA A 98 -6.76 -4.13 -10.20
N PHE A 99 -7.24 -3.46 -9.15
CA PHE A 99 -7.52 -4.11 -7.88
C PHE A 99 -8.69 -5.09 -8.00
N GLN A 100 -9.78 -4.70 -8.67
CA GLN A 100 -10.91 -5.58 -8.98
C GLN A 100 -10.49 -6.75 -9.88
N THR A 101 -9.78 -6.49 -10.98
CA THR A 101 -9.29 -7.52 -11.89
C THR A 101 -8.33 -8.49 -11.19
N ARG A 102 -7.47 -7.99 -10.27
CA ARG A 102 -6.58 -8.84 -9.47
C ARG A 102 -7.35 -9.66 -8.43
N ALA A 103 -8.34 -9.06 -7.78
CA ALA A 103 -9.22 -9.75 -6.83
C ALA A 103 -10.06 -10.83 -7.54
N GLU A 104 -10.62 -10.53 -8.71
CA GLU A 104 -11.37 -11.46 -9.55
C GLU A 104 -10.47 -12.56 -10.13
N ALA A 105 -9.25 -12.25 -10.57
CA ALA A 105 -8.30 -13.25 -11.04
C ALA A 105 -7.75 -14.13 -9.90
N ALA A 106 -7.60 -13.59 -8.69
CA ALA A 106 -7.25 -14.33 -7.50
C ALA A 106 -8.42 -15.22 -7.04
N ALA A 107 -9.65 -14.71 -7.04
CA ALA A 107 -10.86 -15.47 -6.77
C ALA A 107 -11.07 -16.59 -7.81
N SER A 108 -10.84 -16.29 -9.08
CA SER A 108 -10.92 -17.25 -10.19
C SER A 108 -9.84 -18.34 -10.12
N ARG A 109 -8.66 -18.05 -9.55
CA ARG A 109 -7.62 -19.04 -9.25
C ARG A 109 -7.99 -19.89 -8.04
N ARG A 110 -8.51 -19.29 -6.97
CA ARG A 110 -9.05 -20.00 -5.79
C ARG A 110 -10.20 -20.94 -6.15
N LEU A 111 -11.04 -20.56 -7.11
CA LEU A 111 -12.13 -21.40 -7.63
C LEU A 111 -11.63 -22.56 -8.53
N ARG A 112 -10.37 -22.55 -8.97
CA ARG A 112 -9.77 -23.59 -9.83
C ARG A 112 -8.80 -24.51 -9.08
N ASP A 113 -8.12 -24.00 -8.05
CA ASP A 113 -7.32 -24.78 -7.11
C ASP A 113 -8.14 -25.10 -5.86
N ASP A 114 -8.92 -26.17 -5.94
CA ASP A 114 -9.64 -26.76 -4.79
C ASP A 114 -8.70 -27.59 -3.89
N VAL A 115 -7.38 -27.45 -4.08
CA VAL A 115 -6.33 -28.10 -3.30
C VAL A 115 -5.75 -27.06 -2.36
N LEU A 116 -6.09 -27.18 -1.08
CA LEU A 116 -5.42 -26.40 -0.05
C LEU A 116 -3.91 -26.62 -0.14
N THR A 117 -3.18 -25.53 -0.33
CA THR A 117 -1.71 -25.54 -0.33
C THR A 117 -1.19 -25.25 1.08
N ASP A 118 0.06 -25.60 1.34
CA ASP A 118 0.74 -25.33 2.63
C ASP A 118 0.91 -23.81 2.91
N MET A 119 0.51 -22.95 1.96
CA MET A 119 0.58 -21.50 2.03
C MET A 119 -0.79 -20.83 2.29
N ASP A 120 -1.87 -21.61 2.41
CA ASP A 120 -3.19 -21.04 2.65
C ASP A 120 -3.33 -20.58 4.10
N ILE A 121 -3.77 -19.33 4.29
CA ILE A 121 -3.92 -18.70 5.59
C ILE A 121 -5.39 -18.56 5.94
N ALA A 122 -5.80 -19.19 7.05
CA ALA A 122 -7.12 -19.01 7.62
C ALA A 122 -7.16 -17.73 8.47
N VAL A 123 -8.15 -16.87 8.22
CA VAL A 123 -8.50 -15.78 9.14
C VAL A 123 -9.43 -16.37 10.20
N VAL A 124 -8.90 -16.58 11.40
CA VAL A 124 -9.62 -17.26 12.50
C VAL A 124 -10.25 -16.31 13.52
N GLY A 125 -9.85 -15.04 13.51
CA GLY A 125 -10.46 -14.00 14.35
C GLY A 125 -10.23 -12.61 13.77
N MET A 126 -11.13 -11.69 14.10
CA MET A 126 -11.07 -10.30 13.66
C MET A 126 -11.71 -9.35 14.68
N ALA A 127 -11.17 -8.15 14.75
CA ALA A 127 -11.72 -7.02 15.48
C ALA A 127 -11.38 -5.73 14.73
N GLY A 128 -12.15 -4.68 14.94
CA GLY A 128 -11.91 -3.39 14.31
C GLY A 128 -12.77 -2.28 14.89
N ARG A 129 -12.30 -1.03 14.77
CA ARG A 129 -13.08 0.19 15.00
C ARG A 129 -13.26 0.91 13.68
N TYR A 130 -14.46 1.40 13.40
CA TYR A 130 -14.80 2.02 12.13
C TYR A 130 -15.62 3.30 12.36
N PRO A 131 -15.56 4.27 11.45
CA PRO A 131 -16.45 5.42 11.50
C PRO A 131 -17.93 4.99 11.48
N GLY A 132 -18.68 5.36 12.52
CA GLY A 132 -20.08 4.97 12.68
C GLY A 132 -20.34 3.50 13.02
N ALA A 133 -19.31 2.74 13.41
CA ALA A 133 -19.43 1.35 13.86
C ALA A 133 -18.33 0.96 14.86
N GLY A 134 -18.73 0.56 16.07
CA GLY A 134 -17.83 0.22 17.16
C GLY A 134 -17.16 -1.15 17.00
N ASP A 135 -17.67 -2.01 16.12
CA ASP A 135 -17.10 -3.34 15.88
C ASP A 135 -17.35 -3.83 14.44
N VAL A 136 -16.84 -5.02 14.15
CA VAL A 136 -16.97 -5.69 12.84
C VAL A 136 -18.42 -5.98 12.47
N LYS A 137 -19.27 -6.31 13.45
CA LYS A 137 -20.68 -6.63 13.23
C LYS A 137 -21.47 -5.37 12.89
N GLU A 138 -21.27 -4.29 13.64
CA GLU A 138 -21.85 -2.99 13.36
C GLU A 138 -21.37 -2.43 12.02
N MET A 139 -20.10 -2.65 11.67
CA MET A 139 -19.57 -2.29 10.35
C MET A 139 -20.32 -3.03 9.24
N TRP A 140 -20.53 -4.34 9.41
CA TRP A 140 -21.32 -5.12 8.46
C TRP A 140 -22.75 -4.61 8.32
N ASP A 141 -23.42 -4.32 9.44
CA ASP A 141 -24.78 -3.78 9.44
C ASP A 141 -24.85 -2.41 8.75
N LEU A 142 -23.85 -1.54 8.94
CA LEU A 142 -23.71 -0.26 8.25
C LEU A 142 -23.62 -0.45 6.73
N LEU A 143 -22.79 -1.38 6.27
CA LEU A 143 -22.61 -1.69 4.84
C LEU A 143 -23.88 -2.27 4.21
N VAL A 144 -24.50 -3.27 4.85
CA VAL A 144 -25.71 -3.91 4.33
C VAL A 144 -26.90 -2.93 4.30
N SER A 145 -26.95 -2.00 5.25
CA SER A 145 -27.98 -0.95 5.28
C SER A 145 -27.69 0.24 4.35
N GLY A 146 -26.55 0.27 3.66
CA GLY A 146 -26.16 1.37 2.76
C GLY A 146 -25.99 2.71 3.48
N ARG A 147 -25.65 2.69 4.77
CA ARG A 147 -25.41 3.92 5.56
C ARG A 147 -23.97 4.39 5.38
N ALA A 148 -23.74 5.69 5.51
CA ALA A 148 -22.40 6.27 5.51
C ALA A 148 -21.92 6.49 6.95
N GLY A 149 -20.68 6.11 7.24
CA GLY A 149 -19.99 6.41 8.51
C GLY A 149 -19.28 7.76 8.53
N THR A 150 -19.46 8.59 7.50
CA THR A 150 -18.79 9.89 7.39
C THR A 150 -19.65 11.00 7.99
N GLY A 151 -18.99 11.93 8.66
CA GLY A 151 -19.61 13.05 9.34
C GLY A 151 -18.72 14.27 9.35
N ASP A 152 -19.15 15.27 10.10
CA ASP A 152 -18.37 16.47 10.32
C ASP A 152 -17.20 16.18 11.27
N LEU A 153 -16.16 17.02 11.22
CA LEU A 153 -15.00 16.92 12.10
C LEU A 153 -15.44 16.92 13.58
N PRO A 154 -15.07 15.90 14.38
CA PRO A 154 -15.40 15.86 15.80
C PRO A 154 -14.81 17.04 16.56
N GLU A 155 -15.55 17.53 17.56
CA GLU A 155 -15.09 18.60 18.43
C GLU A 155 -13.78 18.21 19.13
N GLY A 156 -12.82 19.14 19.17
CA GLY A 156 -11.53 18.94 19.84
C GLY A 156 -10.45 18.23 19.02
N ARG A 157 -10.77 17.64 17.86
CA ARG A 157 -9.82 16.83 17.05
C ARG A 157 -8.56 17.57 16.60
N TRP A 158 -8.68 18.87 16.35
CA TRP A 158 -7.58 19.76 15.93
C TRP A 158 -7.43 20.96 16.88
N SER A 159 -7.80 20.76 18.15
CA SER A 159 -7.76 21.83 19.15
C SER A 159 -6.33 22.31 19.43
N GLU A 160 -5.30 21.46 19.26
CA GLU A 160 -3.91 21.89 19.37
C GLU A 160 -3.49 22.93 18.33
N TYR A 161 -4.15 22.95 17.17
CA TYR A 161 -3.86 23.88 16.06
C TYR A 161 -4.71 25.15 16.11
N ALA A 162 -5.74 25.20 16.96
CA ALA A 162 -6.63 26.36 17.08
C ALA A 162 -5.92 27.64 17.57
N GLY A 163 -4.74 27.50 18.18
CA GLY A 163 -3.91 28.62 18.63
C GLY A 163 -3.08 29.28 17.52
N ASP A 164 -2.94 28.65 16.35
CA ASP A 164 -2.23 29.18 15.19
C ASP A 164 -3.24 29.78 14.19
N PRO A 165 -3.26 31.11 14.00
CA PRO A 165 -4.24 31.76 13.12
C PRO A 165 -4.14 31.34 11.65
N GLU A 166 -2.95 30.95 11.17
CA GLU A 166 -2.74 30.54 9.78
C GLU A 166 -3.31 29.14 9.56
N ILE A 167 -3.00 28.20 10.46
CA ILE A 167 -3.53 26.83 10.41
C ILE A 167 -5.04 26.82 10.64
N ALA A 168 -5.55 27.64 11.56
CA ALA A 168 -6.98 27.75 11.80
C ALA A 168 -7.76 28.29 10.59
N ALA A 169 -7.17 29.22 9.82
CA ALA A 169 -7.75 29.71 8.58
C ALA A 169 -7.80 28.62 7.51
N GLU A 170 -6.70 27.88 7.32
CA GLU A 170 -6.62 26.75 6.38
C GLU A 170 -7.63 25.65 6.73
N ILE A 171 -7.78 25.30 8.01
CA ILE A 171 -8.78 24.33 8.49
C ILE A 171 -10.20 24.81 8.17
N ALA A 172 -10.47 26.11 8.32
CA ALA A 172 -11.78 26.69 8.05
C ALA A 172 -12.14 26.74 6.55
N GLU A 173 -11.13 26.81 5.67
CA GLU A 173 -11.30 26.81 4.22
C GLU A 173 -11.36 25.39 3.61
N CYS A 174 -10.87 24.38 4.33
CA CYS A 174 -10.90 22.98 3.91
C CYS A 174 -12.28 22.30 4.13
N ASP A 175 -12.64 21.36 3.23
CA ASP A 175 -13.70 20.39 3.52
C ASP A 175 -13.18 19.34 4.51
N THR A 176 -13.61 19.47 5.76
CA THR A 176 -13.20 18.60 6.87
C THR A 176 -14.16 17.44 7.11
N ARG A 177 -15.05 17.16 6.16
CA ARG A 177 -15.96 16.02 6.25
C ARG A 177 -15.19 14.72 6.04
N GLY A 178 -15.36 13.76 6.93
CA GLY A 178 -14.53 12.55 6.94
C GLY A 178 -15.12 11.41 7.76
N GLY A 179 -14.45 10.26 7.71
CA GLY A 179 -14.75 9.12 8.58
C GLY A 179 -13.91 9.23 9.85
N TYR A 180 -14.56 9.52 10.97
CA TYR A 180 -13.90 9.67 12.25
C TYR A 180 -14.33 8.58 13.22
N LEU A 181 -13.38 8.09 14.01
CA LEU A 181 -13.71 7.26 15.17
C LEU A 181 -14.24 8.16 16.28
N ASP A 182 -15.37 7.77 16.86
CA ASP A 182 -16.05 8.54 17.91
C ASP A 182 -15.20 8.66 19.17
N ASP A 183 -14.53 7.58 19.57
CA ASP A 183 -13.60 7.55 20.69
C ASP A 183 -12.23 7.08 20.24
N ILE A 184 -11.21 7.90 20.53
CA ILE A 184 -9.80 7.57 20.35
C ILE A 184 -8.99 7.73 21.64
N VAL A 185 -9.63 8.19 22.72
CA VAL A 185 -8.96 8.50 23.98
C VAL A 185 -9.25 7.41 25.01
N GLY A 186 -10.44 6.81 24.96
CA GLY A 186 -10.83 5.69 25.78
C GLY A 186 -9.83 4.53 25.69
N PHE A 187 -9.49 3.99 26.85
CA PHE A 187 -8.61 2.83 26.98
C PHE A 187 -8.75 2.20 28.37
N ASP A 188 -8.91 0.87 28.44
CA ASP A 188 -8.94 0.14 29.72
C ASP A 188 -7.53 -0.08 30.29
N ASN A 189 -6.98 0.93 30.93
CA ASN A 189 -5.61 0.88 31.44
C ASN A 189 -5.41 -0.15 32.56
N GLU A 190 -6.42 -0.41 33.38
CA GLU A 190 -6.31 -1.38 34.47
C GLU A 190 -6.20 -2.80 33.92
N PHE A 191 -6.96 -3.11 32.88
CA PHE A 191 -6.90 -4.39 32.19
C PHE A 191 -5.51 -4.69 31.62
N PHE A 192 -4.88 -3.71 30.96
CA PHE A 192 -3.54 -3.84 30.39
C PHE A 192 -2.40 -3.61 31.40
N GLY A 193 -2.72 -3.35 32.67
CA GLY A 193 -1.72 -3.14 33.72
C GLY A 193 -0.87 -1.88 33.53
N LEU A 194 -1.42 -0.86 32.88
CA LEU A 194 -0.74 0.41 32.58
C LEU A 194 -1.20 1.52 33.54
N SER A 195 -0.26 2.36 33.97
CA SER A 195 -0.60 3.51 34.81
C SER A 195 -1.30 4.61 33.99
N PRO A 196 -2.15 5.45 34.62
CA PRO A 196 -2.83 6.54 33.92
C PRO A 196 -1.86 7.51 33.22
N LEU A 197 -0.68 7.75 33.82
CA LEU A 197 0.33 8.64 33.25
C LEU A 197 0.97 8.04 32.00
N GLU A 198 1.18 6.72 31.96
CA GLU A 198 1.71 6.06 30.76
C GLU A 198 0.71 6.16 29.61
N VAL A 199 -0.57 5.88 29.88
CA VAL A 199 -1.66 5.90 28.90
C VAL A 199 -1.89 7.29 28.32
N GLU A 200 -1.80 8.33 29.14
CA GLU A 200 -1.91 9.73 28.69
C GLU A 200 -0.82 10.08 27.66
N ASN A 201 0.37 9.48 27.78
CA ASN A 201 1.49 9.68 26.86
C ASN A 201 1.54 8.65 25.72
N MET A 202 0.60 7.70 25.67
CA MET A 202 0.50 6.72 24.59
C MET A 202 -0.26 7.28 23.40
N ASP A 203 0.27 7.01 22.21
CA ASP A 203 -0.44 7.27 20.96
C ASP A 203 -1.80 6.53 20.99
N PRO A 204 -2.93 7.22 20.73
CA PRO A 204 -4.24 6.61 20.54
C PRO A 204 -4.24 5.32 19.69
N GLN A 205 -3.45 5.29 18.62
CA GLN A 205 -3.37 4.13 17.73
C GLN A 205 -2.80 2.89 18.43
N GLN A 206 -1.85 3.07 19.35
CA GLN A 206 -1.28 1.96 20.13
C GLN A 206 -2.31 1.41 21.12
N ARG A 207 -3.08 2.30 21.76
CA ARG A 207 -4.15 1.92 22.70
C ARG A 207 -5.24 1.12 21.99
N ILE A 208 -5.72 1.62 20.86
CA ILE A 208 -6.70 0.92 20.02
C ILE A 208 -6.15 -0.43 19.55
N LEU A 209 -4.89 -0.49 19.12
CA LEU A 209 -4.28 -1.75 18.66
C LEU A 209 -4.24 -2.82 19.77
N LEU A 210 -3.95 -2.43 21.03
CA LEU A 210 -3.92 -3.36 22.16
C LEU A 210 -5.30 -3.97 22.41
N GLU A 211 -6.35 -3.14 22.45
CA GLU A 211 -7.74 -3.59 22.60
C GLU A 211 -8.16 -4.51 21.45
N LEU A 212 -7.93 -4.07 20.21
CA LEU A 212 -8.31 -4.85 19.03
C LEU A 212 -7.56 -6.18 18.92
N THR A 213 -6.29 -6.21 19.35
CA THR A 213 -5.53 -7.47 19.39
C THR A 213 -6.16 -8.44 20.37
N TRP A 214 -6.54 -7.97 21.57
CA TRP A 214 -7.21 -8.80 22.56
C TRP A 214 -8.56 -9.30 22.05
N GLU A 215 -9.41 -8.42 21.52
CA GLU A 215 -10.71 -8.77 20.96
C GLU A 215 -10.60 -9.76 19.79
N ALA A 216 -9.60 -9.61 18.92
CA ALA A 216 -9.37 -10.52 17.81
C ALA A 216 -8.98 -11.93 18.30
N LEU A 217 -8.19 -12.02 19.38
CA LEU A 217 -7.85 -13.29 20.03
C LEU A 217 -9.08 -13.93 20.68
N GLU A 218 -9.90 -13.15 21.37
CA GLU A 218 -11.18 -13.63 21.93
C GLU A 218 -12.13 -14.11 20.83
N ASN A 219 -12.23 -13.38 19.72
CA ASN A 219 -13.00 -13.78 18.56
C ASN A 219 -12.50 -15.10 17.97
N ALA A 220 -11.18 -15.29 17.92
CA ALA A 220 -10.54 -16.55 17.52
C ALA A 220 -10.68 -17.67 18.56
N HIS A 221 -11.22 -17.39 19.75
CA HIS A 221 -11.28 -18.29 20.90
C HIS A 221 -9.88 -18.80 21.33
N ILE A 222 -8.87 -17.93 21.22
CA ILE A 222 -7.48 -18.21 21.62
C ILE A 222 -7.20 -17.46 22.92
N PRO A 223 -6.83 -18.14 24.01
CA PRO A 223 -6.42 -17.47 25.24
C PRO A 223 -5.12 -16.69 25.01
N ALA A 224 -5.10 -15.39 25.30
CA ALA A 224 -3.91 -14.58 25.13
C ALA A 224 -2.71 -15.04 25.98
N SER A 225 -2.96 -15.76 27.09
CA SER A 225 -1.92 -16.34 27.94
C SER A 225 -1.21 -17.55 27.33
N GLU A 226 -1.71 -18.09 26.23
CA GLU A 226 -1.16 -19.29 25.56
C GLU A 226 -0.27 -18.94 24.35
N LEU A 227 -0.04 -17.65 24.10
CA LEU A 227 0.87 -17.12 23.07
C LEU A 227 2.21 -16.70 23.70
#